data_AF-A0A920UTB8-F1
#
_entry.id   AF-A0A920UTB8-F1
#
_cell.length_a   1.000
_cell.length_b   1.000
_cell.length_c   1.000
_cell.angle_alpha   90.00
_cell.angle_beta   90.00
_cell.angle_gamma   90.00
#
_symmetry.space_group_name_H-M   'P 1'
#
loop_
_entity.id
_entity.type
_entity.pdbx_description
1 polymer ?
#
loop_
_entity_poly.entity_id
_entity_poly.type
_entity_poly.pdbx_seq_one_letter_code
_entity_poly.pdbx_strand_id
1 'polypeptide(L)'
;MMASLGWFFVFGLGLAGQPHLITKMMMNKEMTDNRTILPMSLFGYVMAALLWISIGIVMRAAVIDGVVPPLALPDDAASVFLSVFANPLLAGVVFAGLFAAIMSTSDAFLNIGTAAIIHDIPKSVRGKSIDNELFWARVVTIILAIVAASFALYSHYRDATLVAILGAFGWGTFAASIFPVVAVGLKTGGALPLRAP
;
A
#
# COMPACT_ATOMS: atom_id res chain seq x y z
N MET A 1 -23.72 0.95 -6.25
CA MET A 1 -23.26 1.11 -7.64
C MET A 1 -22.13 2.14 -7.79
N MET A 2 -22.25 3.36 -7.25
CA MET A 2 -21.14 4.34 -7.28
C MET A 2 -19.93 3.93 -6.42
N ALA A 3 -20.14 3.41 -5.21
CA ALA A 3 -19.04 2.96 -4.34
C ALA A 3 -18.27 1.75 -4.93
N SER A 4 -18.96 0.83 -5.60
CA SER A 4 -18.36 -0.35 -6.25
C SER A 4 -17.55 0.02 -7.50
N LEU A 5 -17.99 1.02 -8.27
CA LEU A 5 -17.22 1.56 -9.39
C LEU A 5 -16.00 2.34 -8.88
N GLY A 6 -16.17 3.15 -7.83
CA GLY A 6 -15.06 3.82 -7.16
C GLY A 6 -13.99 2.84 -6.68
N TRP A 7 -14.39 1.72 -6.08
CA TRP A 7 -13.46 0.66 -5.67
C TRP A 7 -12.66 0.07 -6.84
N PHE A 8 -13.32 -0.24 -7.96
CA PHE A 8 -12.66 -0.78 -9.14
C PHE A 8 -11.66 0.20 -9.77
N PHE A 9 -12.03 1.47 -9.94
CA PHE A 9 -11.13 2.46 -10.54
C PHE A 9 -10.00 2.87 -9.58
N VAL A 10 -10.30 3.12 -8.31
CA VAL A 10 -9.29 3.56 -7.33
C VAL A 10 -8.31 2.43 -7.04
N PHE A 11 -8.78 1.24 -6.68
CA PHE A 11 -7.87 0.15 -6.33
C PHE A 11 -7.40 -0.62 -7.56
N GLY A 12 -8.25 -0.91 -8.54
CA GLY A 12 -7.85 -1.64 -9.75
C GLY A 12 -6.84 -0.89 -10.62
N LEU A 13 -7.14 0.35 -11.04
CA LEU A 13 -6.16 1.15 -11.81
C LEU A 13 -5.05 1.71 -10.93
N GLY A 14 -5.37 2.09 -9.68
CA GLY A 14 -4.38 2.65 -8.78
C GLY A 14 -3.29 1.66 -8.39
N LEU A 15 -3.55 0.34 -8.35
CA LEU A 15 -2.54 -0.70 -8.17
C LEU A 15 -1.46 -0.63 -9.25
N ALA A 16 -1.85 -0.43 -10.51
CA ALA A 16 -0.89 -0.33 -11.63
C ALA A 16 -0.04 0.95 -11.57
N GLY A 17 -0.47 1.98 -10.83
CA GLY A 17 0.30 3.19 -10.58
C GLY A 17 1.16 3.15 -9.31
N GLN A 18 1.09 2.10 -8.49
CA GLN A 18 1.82 2.07 -7.23
C GLN A 18 3.33 1.87 -7.45
N PRO A 19 4.18 2.79 -6.94
CA PRO A 19 5.62 2.72 -7.19
C PRO A 19 6.23 1.43 -6.62
N HIS A 20 5.75 0.94 -5.48
CA HIS A 20 6.27 -0.28 -4.84
C HIS A 20 5.91 -1.59 -5.57
N LEU A 21 4.90 -1.57 -6.44
CA LEU A 21 4.57 -2.72 -7.29
C LEU A 21 5.34 -2.65 -8.61
N ILE A 22 5.42 -1.46 -9.21
CA ILE A 22 6.14 -1.26 -10.47
C ILE A 22 7.62 -1.60 -10.30
N THR A 23 8.27 -1.10 -9.23
CA THR A 23 9.70 -1.39 -8.99
C THR A 23 9.96 -2.89 -8.83
N LYS A 24 9.08 -3.63 -8.15
CA LYS A 24 9.19 -5.10 -8.03
C LYS A 24 9.04 -5.78 -9.38
N MET A 25 8.11 -5.35 -10.23
CA MET A 25 7.96 -5.90 -11.58
C MET A 25 9.18 -5.61 -12.47
N MET A 26 9.84 -4.46 -12.27
CA MET A 26 11.07 -4.10 -12.97
C MET A 26 12.31 -4.88 -12.49
N MET A 27 12.24 -5.52 -11.32
CA MET A 27 13.31 -6.38 -10.79
C MET A 27 13.27 -7.82 -11.33
N ASN A 28 12.20 -8.21 -12.04
CA ASN A 28 12.10 -9.55 -12.62
C ASN A 28 13.13 -9.71 -13.75
N LYS A 29 13.77 -10.89 -13.80
CA LYS A 29 14.85 -11.17 -14.76
C LYS A 29 14.34 -11.27 -16.19
N GLU A 30 13.19 -11.91 -16.38
CA GLU A 30 12.56 -12.04 -17.69
C GLU A 30 11.16 -11.47 -17.70
N MET A 31 10.77 -10.83 -18.81
CA MET A 31 9.41 -10.29 -18.96
C MET A 31 8.34 -11.40 -19.03
N THR A 32 8.74 -12.62 -19.38
CA THR A 32 7.91 -13.83 -19.38
C THR A 32 7.44 -14.20 -17.97
N ASP A 33 8.20 -13.89 -16.92
CA ASP A 33 7.82 -14.15 -15.52
C ASP A 33 6.54 -13.40 -15.12
N ASN A 34 6.32 -12.22 -15.70
CA ASN A 34 5.12 -11.42 -15.42
C ASN A 34 3.83 -12.14 -15.87
N ARG A 35 3.88 -13.03 -16.86
CA ARG A 35 2.70 -13.80 -17.29
C ARG A 35 2.21 -14.77 -16.21
N THR A 36 3.09 -15.20 -15.32
CA THR A 36 2.76 -16.10 -14.20
C THR A 36 2.48 -15.30 -12.93
N ILE A 37 3.27 -14.25 -12.67
CA ILE A 37 3.13 -13.42 -11.47
C ILE A 37 1.80 -12.66 -11.45
N LEU A 38 1.35 -12.15 -12.60
CA LEU A 38 0.11 -11.37 -12.70
C LEU A 38 -1.13 -12.17 -12.28
N PRO A 39 -1.45 -13.34 -12.86
CA PRO A 39 -2.64 -14.10 -12.46
C PRO A 39 -2.55 -14.59 -11.00
N MET A 40 -1.36 -14.96 -10.51
CA MET A 40 -1.18 -15.35 -9.10
C MET A 40 -1.45 -14.18 -8.16
N SER A 41 -0.95 -12.98 -8.49
CA SER A 41 -1.16 -11.77 -7.69
C SER A 41 -2.63 -11.33 -7.71
N LEU A 42 -3.28 -11.39 -8.88
CA LEU A 42 -4.70 -11.09 -9.02
C LEU A 42 -5.56 -12.08 -8.21
N PHE A 43 -5.25 -13.37 -8.29
CA PHE A 43 -5.95 -14.38 -7.50
C PHE A 43 -5.80 -14.12 -6.00
N GLY A 44 -4.58 -13.87 -5.53
CA GLY A 44 -4.32 -13.52 -4.14
C GLY A 44 -5.07 -12.27 -3.68
N TYR A 45 -5.12 -11.23 -4.52
CA TYR A 45 -5.86 -10.00 -4.23
C TYR A 45 -7.37 -10.25 -4.15
N VAL A 46 -7.94 -11.00 -5.10
CA VAL A 46 -9.38 -11.34 -5.08
C VAL A 46 -9.74 -12.13 -3.83
N MET A 47 -8.91 -13.12 -3.45
CA MET A 47 -9.13 -13.89 -2.22
C MET A 47 -9.06 -13.01 -0.97
N ALA A 48 -8.05 -12.13 -0.87
CA ALA A 48 -7.92 -11.19 0.24
C ALA A 48 -9.11 -10.22 0.33
N ALA A 49 -9.56 -9.69 -0.81
CA ALA A 49 -10.71 -8.79 -0.88
C ALA A 49 -12.01 -9.50 -0.46
N LEU A 50 -12.24 -10.73 -0.92
CA LEU A 50 -13.40 -11.52 -0.53
C LEU A 50 -13.40 -11.82 0.98
N LEU A 51 -12.24 -12.17 1.55
CA LEU A 51 -12.10 -12.38 2.99
C LEU A 51 -12.44 -11.10 3.78
N TRP A 52 -11.88 -9.96 3.38
CA TRP A 52 -12.09 -8.70 4.09
C TRP A 52 -13.56 -8.22 4.03
N ILE A 53 -14.19 -8.33 2.85
CA ILE A 53 -15.61 -7.99 2.67
C ILE A 53 -16.48 -8.94 3.50
N SER A 54 -16.17 -10.24 3.52
CA SER A 54 -16.93 -11.23 4.29
C SER A 54 -16.89 -10.93 5.79
N ILE A 55 -15.71 -10.63 6.35
CA ILE A 55 -15.57 -10.24 7.76
C ILE A 55 -16.42 -9.00 8.06
N GLY A 56 -16.36 -7.97 7.22
CA GLY A 56 -17.15 -6.75 7.41
C GLY A 56 -18.66 -7.01 7.41
N ILE A 57 -19.16 -7.86 6.50
CA ILE A 57 -20.58 -8.22 6.43
C ILE A 57 -21.00 -9.03 7.66
N VAL A 58 -20.22 -10.03 8.06
CA VAL A 58 -20.53 -10.87 9.23
C VAL A 58 -20.54 -10.04 10.50
N MET A 59 -19.57 -9.15 10.69
CA MET A 59 -19.53 -8.25 11.85
C MET A 59 -20.73 -7.31 11.88
N ARG A 60 -21.13 -6.77 10.73
CA ARG A 60 -22.33 -5.93 10.64
C ARG A 60 -23.61 -6.70 11.00
N ALA A 61 -23.74 -7.94 10.53
CA ALA A 61 -24.87 -8.79 10.89
C ALA A 61 -24.87 -9.13 12.39
N ALA A 62 -23.71 -9.49 12.95
CA ALA A 62 -23.57 -9.81 14.37
C ALA A 62 -23.92 -8.64 15.30
N VAL A 63 -23.66 -7.40 14.87
CA VAL A 63 -24.08 -6.19 15.61
C VAL A 63 -25.60 -5.98 15.52
N ILE A 64 -26.20 -6.21 14.36
CA ILE A 64 -27.66 -6.08 14.15
C ILE A 64 -28.42 -7.13 14.96
N ASP A 65 -27.92 -8.36 15.00
CA ASP A 65 -28.51 -9.48 15.72
C ASP A 65 -28.24 -9.42 17.24
N GLY A 66 -27.49 -8.43 17.71
CA GLY A 66 -27.17 -8.22 19.13
C GLY A 66 -26.15 -9.20 19.71
N VAL A 67 -25.46 -9.97 18.87
CA VAL A 67 -24.40 -10.92 19.28
C VAL A 67 -23.14 -10.19 19.73
N VAL A 68 -22.81 -9.08 19.07
CA VAL A 68 -21.63 -8.25 19.35
C VAL A 68 -22.09 -6.81 19.59
N PRO A 69 -21.56 -6.09 20.59
CA PRO A 69 -21.87 -4.67 20.77
C PRO A 69 -21.43 -3.83 19.56
N PRO A 70 -22.04 -2.66 19.34
CA PRO A 70 -21.60 -1.74 18.29
C PRO A 70 -20.10 -1.43 18.41
N LEU A 71 -19.39 -1.53 17.29
CA LEU A 71 -17.96 -1.25 17.22
C LEU A 71 -17.70 0.24 17.50
N ALA A 72 -16.63 0.53 18.24
CA ALA A 72 -16.20 1.91 18.48
C ALA A 72 -15.64 2.54 17.21
N LEU A 73 -14.82 1.79 16.47
CA LEU A 73 -14.32 2.16 15.15
C LEU A 73 -14.65 1.06 14.12
N PRO A 74 -14.99 1.41 12.87
CA PRO A 74 -15.20 0.42 11.82
C PRO A 74 -13.98 -0.50 11.60
N ASP A 75 -12.78 0.01 11.82
CA ASP A 75 -11.51 -0.72 11.64
C ASP A 75 -11.31 -1.83 12.67
N ASP A 76 -12.03 -1.80 13.80
CA ASP A 76 -11.95 -2.83 14.85
C ASP A 76 -12.62 -4.15 14.44
N ALA A 77 -13.36 -4.16 13.32
CA ALA A 77 -14.17 -5.29 12.89
C ALA A 77 -13.36 -6.59 12.80
N ALA A 78 -12.18 -6.57 12.20
CA ALA A 78 -11.35 -7.76 12.05
C ALA A 78 -10.80 -8.26 13.39
N SER A 79 -10.36 -7.36 14.27
CA SER A 79 -9.87 -7.74 15.59
C SER A 79 -10.95 -8.32 16.48
N VAL A 80 -12.14 -7.69 16.50
CA VAL A 80 -13.27 -8.19 17.28
C VAL A 80 -13.77 -9.52 16.70
N PHE A 81 -13.85 -9.65 15.37
CA PHE A 81 -14.20 -10.90 14.71
C PHE A 81 -13.31 -12.06 15.17
N LEU A 82 -11.99 -11.87 15.14
CA LEU A 82 -11.04 -12.91 15.57
C LEU A 82 -11.18 -13.23 17.06
N SER A 83 -11.45 -12.23 17.90
CA SER A 83 -11.62 -12.45 19.34
C SER A 83 -12.89 -13.22 19.72
N VAL A 84 -13.96 -13.07 18.94
CA VAL A 84 -15.28 -13.67 19.22
C VAL A 84 -15.44 -15.02 18.52
N PHE A 85 -15.02 -15.12 17.26
CA PHE A 85 -15.35 -16.26 16.40
C PHE A 85 -14.17 -17.21 16.12
N ALA A 86 -12.93 -16.81 16.40
CA ALA A 86 -11.76 -17.66 16.15
C ALA A 86 -11.17 -18.23 17.45
N ASN A 87 -10.53 -19.40 17.34
CA ASN A 87 -9.72 -19.93 18.43
C ASN A 87 -8.51 -19.00 18.69
N PRO A 88 -8.12 -18.73 19.95
CA PRO A 88 -7.00 -17.85 20.28
C PRO A 88 -5.69 -18.17 19.55
N LEU A 89 -5.38 -19.46 19.34
CA LEU A 89 -4.18 -19.84 18.57
C LEU A 89 -4.25 -19.39 17.12
N LEU A 90 -5.41 -19.57 16.48
CA LEU A 90 -5.64 -19.14 15.10
C LEU A 90 -5.61 -17.61 14.99
N ALA A 91 -6.25 -16.91 15.93
CA ALA A 91 -6.20 -15.46 15.98
C ALA A 91 -4.76 -14.95 16.06
N GLY A 92 -3.92 -15.57 16.90
CA GLY A 92 -2.49 -15.24 17.01
C GLY A 92 -1.73 -15.41 15.70
N VAL A 93 -1.95 -16.52 14.98
CA VAL A 93 -1.34 -16.76 13.65
C VAL A 93 -1.79 -15.73 12.63
N VAL A 94 -3.09 -15.39 12.60
CA VAL A 94 -3.64 -14.39 11.68
C VAL A 94 -3.06 -13.00 11.97
N PHE A 95 -2.98 -12.59 13.24
CA PHE A 95 -2.37 -11.32 13.61
C PHE A 95 -0.89 -11.26 13.25
N ALA A 96 -0.13 -12.34 13.46
CA ALA A 96 1.27 -12.41 13.03
C ALA A 96 1.41 -12.20 11.52
N GLY A 97 0.55 -12.83 10.72
CA GLY A 97 0.49 -12.63 9.27
C GLY A 97 0.12 -11.19 8.88
N LEU A 98 -0.86 -10.59 9.57
CA LEU A 98 -1.27 -9.20 9.33
C LEU A 98 -0.12 -8.22 9.62
N PHE A 99 0.56 -8.36 10.76
CA PHE A 99 1.72 -7.53 11.08
C PHE A 99 2.87 -7.71 10.09
N ALA A 100 3.13 -8.95 9.64
CA ALA A 100 4.12 -9.22 8.61
C ALA A 100 3.77 -8.52 7.29
N ALA A 101 2.51 -8.54 6.87
CA ALA A 101 2.04 -7.86 5.67
C ALA A 101 2.20 -6.32 5.77
N ILE A 102 1.80 -5.73 6.90
CA ILE A 102 1.95 -4.29 7.19
C ILE A 102 3.43 -3.88 7.16
N MET A 103 4.30 -4.67 7.80
CA MET A 103 5.74 -4.41 7.83
C MET A 103 6.34 -4.47 6.42
N SER A 104 5.93 -5.43 5.58
CA SER A 104 6.42 -5.53 4.20
C SER A 104 6.04 -4.33 3.33
N THR A 105 4.86 -3.76 3.57
CA THR A 105 4.36 -2.61 2.82
C THR A 105 5.03 -1.34 3.30
N SER A 106 5.19 -1.20 4.63
CA SER A 106 5.89 -0.07 5.25
C SER A 106 7.35 -0.02 4.83
N ASP A 107 8.06 -1.16 4.82
CA ASP A 107 9.44 -1.26 4.34
C ASP A 107 9.59 -0.82 2.89
N ALA A 108 8.70 -1.28 2.00
CA ALA A 108 8.73 -0.89 0.60
C ALA A 108 8.56 0.63 0.42
N PHE A 109 7.63 1.26 1.14
CA PHE A 109 7.44 2.71 1.07
C PHE A 109 8.58 3.50 1.70
N LEU A 110 9.15 3.04 2.82
CA LEU A 110 10.32 3.67 3.44
C LEU A 110 11.53 3.60 2.51
N ASN A 111 11.76 2.46 1.85
CA ASN A 111 12.85 2.29 0.91
C ASN A 111 12.69 3.20 -0.32
N ILE A 112 11.50 3.25 -0.91
CA ILE A 112 11.21 4.11 -2.06
C ILE A 112 11.31 5.59 -1.69
N GLY A 113 10.73 6.00 -0.56
CA GLY A 113 10.82 7.37 -0.08
C GLY A 113 12.27 7.79 0.21
N THR A 114 13.06 6.87 0.77
CA THR A 114 14.49 7.10 1.01
C THR A 114 15.26 7.27 -0.30
N ALA A 115 15.04 6.38 -1.28
CA ALA A 115 15.66 6.48 -2.60
C ALA A 115 15.29 7.79 -3.31
N ALA A 116 14.03 8.21 -3.22
CA ALA A 116 13.57 9.48 -3.79
C ALA A 116 14.32 10.69 -3.21
N ILE A 117 14.54 10.70 -1.89
CA ILE A 117 15.20 11.82 -1.18
C ILE A 117 16.72 11.83 -1.41
N ILE A 118 17.36 10.66 -1.41
CA ILE A 118 18.83 10.55 -1.46
C ILE A 118 19.38 10.49 -2.89
N HIS A 119 18.63 9.88 -3.82
CA HIS A 119 19.08 9.64 -5.18
C HIS A 119 18.30 10.47 -6.20
N ASP A 120 16.97 10.29 -6.28
CA ASP A 120 16.20 10.81 -7.41
C ASP A 120 16.07 12.34 -7.42
N ILE A 121 15.67 12.95 -6.29
CA ILE A 121 15.54 14.40 -6.17
C ILE A 121 16.90 15.10 -6.34
N PRO A 122 17.99 14.68 -5.64
CA PRO A 122 19.30 15.31 -5.83
C PRO A 122 19.82 15.18 -7.26
N LYS A 123 19.68 14.01 -7.88
CA LYS A 123 20.09 13.79 -9.27
C LYS A 123 19.29 14.64 -10.24
N SER A 124 17.98 14.77 -10.05
CA SER A 124 17.12 15.60 -10.89
C SER A 124 17.39 17.10 -10.75
N VAL A 125 17.78 17.58 -9.57
CA VAL A 125 17.96 19.02 -9.30
C VAL A 125 19.40 19.48 -9.48
N ARG A 126 20.37 18.66 -9.08
CA ARG A 126 21.81 19.01 -9.05
C ARG A 126 22.64 18.29 -10.10
N GLY A 127 22.05 17.35 -10.86
CA GLY A 127 22.75 16.53 -11.84
C GLY A 127 23.66 15.44 -11.24
N LYS A 128 23.73 15.33 -9.91
CA LYS A 128 24.50 14.31 -9.19
C LYS A 128 23.77 13.88 -7.92
N SER A 129 23.99 12.64 -7.50
CA SER A 129 23.48 12.11 -6.24
C SER A 129 24.35 12.56 -5.05
N ILE A 130 23.90 12.23 -3.83
CA ILE A 130 24.57 12.62 -2.58
C ILE A 130 25.80 11.73 -2.34
N ASP A 131 26.91 12.33 -1.90
CA ASP A 131 28.08 11.54 -1.50
C ASP A 131 27.76 10.66 -0.28
N ASN A 132 28.24 9.42 -0.28
CA ASN A 132 27.96 8.44 0.78
C ASN A 132 26.46 8.06 0.91
N GLU A 133 25.79 7.82 -0.24
CA GLU A 133 24.36 7.50 -0.33
C GLU A 133 23.89 6.47 0.69
N LEU A 134 24.66 5.42 0.95
CA LEU A 134 24.24 4.35 1.87
C LEU A 134 24.09 4.84 3.32
N PHE A 135 24.99 5.70 3.79
CA PHE A 135 24.90 6.26 5.14
C PHE A 135 23.67 7.17 5.24
N TRP A 136 23.52 8.08 4.29
CA TRP A 136 22.40 9.02 4.27
C TRP A 136 21.06 8.34 4.05
N ALA A 137 21.02 7.25 3.27
CA ALA A 137 19.83 6.42 3.12
C ALA A 137 19.37 5.87 4.47
N ARG A 138 20.27 5.25 5.25
CA ARG A 138 19.93 4.74 6.60
C ARG A 138 19.43 5.84 7.53
N VAL A 139 20.07 7.01 7.51
CA VAL A 139 19.65 8.17 8.32
C VAL A 139 18.26 8.65 7.91
N VAL A 140 18.01 8.83 6.61
CA VAL A 140 16.71 9.27 6.09
C VAL A 140 15.62 8.23 6.36
N THR A 141 15.90 6.94 6.23
CA THR A 141 14.94 5.88 6.57
C THR A 141 14.52 5.96 8.03
N ILE A 142 15.46 6.16 8.96
CA ILE A 142 15.14 6.32 10.39
C ILE A 142 14.30 7.58 10.63
N ILE A 143 14.68 8.71 10.01
CA ILE A 143 13.93 9.97 10.14
C ILE A 143 12.50 9.81 9.61
N LEU A 144 12.33 9.23 8.41
CA LEU A 144 11.01 8.97 7.82
C LEU A 144 10.18 8.04 8.70
N ALA A 145 10.78 6.99 9.26
CA ALA A 145 10.08 6.07 10.16
C ALA A 145 9.60 6.79 11.43
N ILE A 146 10.44 7.63 12.05
CA ILE A 146 10.07 8.40 13.25
C ILE A 146 8.95 9.40 12.93
N VAL A 147 9.04 10.12 11.81
CA VAL A 147 8.01 11.08 11.39
C VAL A 147 6.69 10.36 11.11
N ALA A 148 6.72 9.25 10.39
CA ALA A 148 5.53 8.45 10.09
C ALA A 148 4.89 7.88 11.37
N ALA A 149 5.68 7.33 12.29
CA ALA A 149 5.20 6.82 13.57
C ALA A 149 4.62 7.93 14.46
N SER A 150 5.27 9.08 14.52
CA SER A 150 4.78 10.25 15.27
C SER A 150 3.46 10.76 14.70
N PHE A 151 3.33 10.80 13.37
CA PHE A 151 2.09 11.18 12.70
C PHE A 151 0.98 10.17 12.94
N ALA A 152 1.27 8.87 12.91
CA ALA A 152 0.30 7.83 13.21
C ALA A 152 -0.22 7.94 14.65
N LEU A 153 0.66 8.17 15.62
CA LEU A 153 0.27 8.43 17.02
C LEU A 153 -0.56 9.71 17.14
N TYR A 154 -0.15 10.78 16.47
CA TYR A 154 -0.91 12.04 16.45
C TYR A 154 -2.33 11.84 15.89
N SER A 155 -2.47 11.09 14.80
CA SER A 155 -3.78 10.73 14.24
C SER A 155 -4.61 9.94 15.25
N HIS A 156 -4.05 8.92 15.90
CA HIS A 156 -4.78 8.12 16.87
C HIS A 156 -5.41 8.95 18.00
N TYR A 157 -4.69 9.94 18.55
CA TYR A 157 -5.19 10.77 19.66
C TYR A 157 -6.07 11.95 19.25
N ARG A 158 -6.01 12.42 18.00
CA ARG A 158 -6.75 13.60 17.54
C ARG A 158 -7.93 13.25 16.66
N ASP A 159 -7.67 12.48 15.61
CA ASP A 159 -8.65 12.07 14.62
C ASP A 159 -8.13 10.82 13.91
N ALA A 160 -8.78 9.69 14.22
CA ALA A 160 -8.42 8.37 13.71
C ALA A 160 -8.52 8.28 12.17
N THR A 161 -9.16 9.24 11.50
CA THR A 161 -9.33 9.23 10.04
C THR A 161 -8.16 9.83 9.27
N LEU A 162 -7.24 10.57 9.92
CA LEU A 162 -6.17 11.28 9.21
C LEU A 162 -5.23 10.34 8.43
N VAL A 163 -4.90 9.18 9.01
CA VAL A 163 -4.09 8.16 8.30
C VAL A 163 -4.84 7.63 7.08
N ALA A 164 -6.14 7.36 7.20
CA ALA A 164 -6.95 6.89 6.08
C ALA A 164 -7.05 7.95 4.96
N ILE A 165 -7.23 9.22 5.33
CA ILE A 165 -7.27 10.35 4.40
C ILE A 165 -5.92 10.50 3.69
N LEU A 166 -4.81 10.52 4.44
CA LEU A 166 -3.47 10.64 3.87
C LEU A 166 -3.16 9.46 2.93
N GLY A 167 -3.57 8.24 3.31
CA GLY A 167 -3.47 7.05 2.47
C GLY A 167 -4.25 7.19 1.17
N ALA A 168 -5.49 7.68 1.22
CA ALA A 168 -6.31 7.92 0.03
C ALA A 168 -5.70 8.99 -0.89
N PHE A 169 -5.17 10.08 -0.33
CA PHE A 169 -4.46 11.11 -1.09
C PHE A 169 -3.20 10.56 -1.77
N GLY A 170 -2.36 9.82 -1.04
CA GLY A 170 -1.16 9.20 -1.59
C GLY A 170 -1.49 8.22 -2.71
N TRP A 171 -2.47 7.34 -2.47
CA TRP A 171 -2.93 6.36 -3.45
C TRP A 171 -3.43 7.02 -4.74
N GLY A 172 -4.30 8.03 -4.61
CA GLY A 172 -4.83 8.78 -5.75
C GLY A 172 -3.76 9.53 -6.52
N THR A 173 -2.78 10.12 -5.82
CA THR A 173 -1.68 10.86 -6.43
C THR A 173 -0.78 9.95 -7.26
N PHE A 174 -0.41 8.78 -6.74
CA PHE A 174 0.38 7.80 -7.51
C PHE A 174 -0.40 7.25 -8.70
N ALA A 175 -1.67 6.93 -8.50
CA ALA A 175 -2.55 6.50 -9.59
C ALA A 175 -2.62 7.56 -10.71
N ALA A 176 -2.80 8.83 -10.38
CA ALA A 176 -2.93 9.89 -11.38
C ALA A 176 -1.61 10.25 -12.08
N SER A 177 -0.49 10.21 -11.37
CA SER A 177 0.82 10.64 -11.90
C SER A 177 1.58 9.54 -12.64
N ILE A 178 1.57 8.30 -12.13
CA ILE A 178 2.42 7.21 -12.64
C ILE A 178 1.68 6.37 -13.69
N PHE A 179 0.40 6.05 -13.46
CA PHE A 179 -0.34 5.15 -14.35
C PHE A 179 -0.37 5.63 -15.82
N PRO A 180 -0.66 6.92 -16.14
CA PRO A 180 -0.68 7.37 -17.53
C PRO A 180 0.69 7.25 -18.20
N VAL A 181 1.77 7.55 -17.46
CA VAL A 181 3.15 7.50 -17.97
C VAL A 181 3.53 6.05 -18.31
N VAL A 182 3.23 5.10 -17.43
CA VAL A 182 3.48 3.67 -17.67
C VAL A 182 2.63 3.16 -18.83
N ALA A 183 1.34 3.51 -18.87
CA ALA A 183 0.44 3.06 -19.94
C ALA A 183 0.87 3.55 -21.33
N VAL A 184 1.32 4.80 -21.44
CA VAL A 184 1.87 5.36 -22.69
C VAL A 184 3.19 4.69 -23.04
N GLY A 185 4.12 4.55 -22.07
CA GLY A 185 5.44 3.95 -22.30
C GLY A 185 5.37 2.49 -22.79
N LEU A 186 4.38 1.72 -22.32
CA LEU A 186 4.14 0.36 -22.79
C LEU A 186 3.57 0.32 -24.22
N LYS A 187 2.69 1.27 -24.57
CA LYS A 187 2.07 1.32 -25.91
C LYS A 187 3.05 1.79 -26.99
N THR A 188 3.99 2.68 -26.66
CA THR A 188 4.96 3.22 -27.61
C THR A 188 6.23 2.37 -27.76
N GLY A 189 6.30 1.17 -27.17
CA GLY A 189 7.42 0.24 -27.37
C GLY A 189 8.75 0.74 -26.81
N GLY A 190 8.73 1.45 -25.66
CA GLY A 190 9.94 1.99 -25.03
C GLY A 190 10.51 3.25 -25.70
N ALA A 191 9.86 3.79 -26.74
CA ALA A 191 10.28 5.01 -27.40
C ALA A 191 9.69 6.25 -26.73
N LEU A 192 10.23 6.62 -25.57
CA LEU A 192 10.29 8.03 -25.14
C LEU A 192 11.64 8.25 -24.43
N PRO A 193 12.73 8.47 -25.18
CA PRO A 193 13.85 9.21 -24.64
C PRO A 193 13.42 10.68 -24.63
N LEU A 194 12.64 11.09 -23.63
CA LEU A 194 12.57 12.52 -23.31
C LEU A 194 13.91 12.87 -22.68
N ARG A 195 14.87 13.20 -23.56
CA ARG A 195 15.82 14.29 -23.32
C ARG A 195 15.02 15.45 -22.72
N ALA A 196 15.01 15.54 -21.40
CA ALA A 196 14.89 16.84 -20.78
C ALA A 196 16.24 17.55 -21.02
N PRO A 197 16.22 18.83 -21.43
CA PRO A 197 17.44 19.60 -21.69
C PRO A 197 18.38 19.67 -20.49
#